data_AF-A0A7Y9JK37-F1
#
_entry.id   AF-A0A7Y9JK37-F1
#
_cell.length_a   1.000
_cell.length_b   1.000
_cell.length_c   1.000
_cell.angle_alpha   90.00
_cell.angle_beta   90.00
_cell.angle_gamma   90.00
#
_symmetry.space_group_name_H-M   'P 1'
#
loop_
_entity.id
_entity.type
_entity.pdbx_description
1 polymer ?
#
loop_
_entity_poly.entity_id
_entity_poly.type
_entity_poly.pdbx_seq_one_letter_code
_entity_poly.pdbx_strand_id
1 'polypeptide(L)' 'MREVRTVMLAVWDSSDAMPVLRPIVELSLEDIVPDARALEPGHDAGTRGRGLPIVQALAAECGVTRTEPHGKWVWARVAF' A
#
# COMPACT_ATOMS: atom_id res chain seq x y z
N MET A 1 -22.17 23.42 -3.00
CA MET A 1 -21.56 22.27 -3.72
C MET A 1 -20.10 22.19 -3.27
N ARG A 2 -19.62 21.06 -2.75
CA ARG A 2 -18.20 20.90 -2.37
C ARG A 2 -17.46 20.39 -3.60
N GLU A 3 -16.47 21.12 -4.07
CA GLU A 3 -15.62 20.72 -5.19
C GLU A 3 -14.57 19.73 -4.67
N VAL A 4 -14.60 18.48 -5.15
CA VAL A 4 -13.66 17.45 -4.71
C VAL A 4 -12.36 17.61 -5.48
N ARG A 5 -11.28 17.91 -4.77
CA ARG A 5 -9.94 17.96 -5.35
C ARG A 5 -9.27 16.59 -5.20
N THR A 6 -8.51 16.19 -6.21
CA THR A 6 -7.77 14.92 -6.17
C THR A 6 -6.31 15.13 -6.49
N VAL A 7 -5.44 14.40 -5.79
CA VAL A 7 -4.00 14.29 -6.10
C VAL A 7 -3.73 12.86 -6.54
N MET A 8 -2.84 12.71 -7.52
CA MET A 8 -2.32 11.40 -7.94
C MET A 8 -0.93 11.20 -7.34
N LEU A 9 -0.78 10.14 -6.55
CA LEU A 9 0.52 9.66 -6.07
C LEU A 9 0.92 8.46 -6.92
N ALA A 10 2.14 8.47 -7.45
CA ALA A 10 2.67 7.38 -8.27
C ALA A 10 4.11 7.07 -7.88
N VAL A 11 4.43 5.78 -7.78
CA VAL A 11 5.77 5.27 -7.49
C VAL A 11 6.16 4.31 -8.60
N TRP A 12 7.34 4.52 -9.18
CA TRP A 12 7.90 3.58 -10.16
C TRP A 12 8.69 2.48 -9.45
N ASP A 13 8.50 1.25 -9.89
CA ASP A 13 9.19 0.06 -9.42
C ASP A 13 9.71 -0.70 -10.65
N SER A 14 11.01 -1.02 -10.67
CA SER A 14 11.66 -1.75 -11.76
C SER A 14 11.26 -3.22 -11.85
N SER A 15 10.66 -3.76 -10.80
CA SER A 15 10.19 -5.15 -10.74
C SER A 15 8.88 -5.35 -11.49
N ASP A 16 8.75 -6.49 -12.17
CA ASP A 16 7.47 -6.94 -12.78
C ASP A 16 6.51 -7.56 -11.75
N ALA A 17 6.95 -7.75 -10.49
CA ALA A 17 6.11 -8.32 -9.44
C ALA A 17 4.90 -7.42 -9.17
N MET A 18 3.69 -7.97 -9.21
CA MET A 18 2.47 -7.19 -8.99
C MET A 18 2.17 -7.01 -7.50
N PRO A 19 1.53 -5.89 -7.10
CA PRO A 19 0.94 -5.78 -5.77
C PRO A 19 -0.07 -6.92 -5.56
N VAL A 20 0.14 -7.72 -4.53
CA VAL A 20 -0.74 -8.84 -4.19
C VAL A 20 -1.58 -8.46 -2.97
N LEU A 21 -2.90 -8.57 -3.11
CA LEU A 21 -3.80 -8.45 -1.98
C LEU A 21 -3.59 -9.64 -1.05
N ARG A 22 -3.17 -9.36 0.18
CA ARG A 22 -3.08 -10.38 1.23
C ARG A 22 -4.36 -10.36 2.06
N PRO A 23 -4.84 -11.54 2.53
CA PRO A 23 -5.96 -11.60 3.45
C PRO A 23 -5.73 -10.70 4.65
N ILE A 24 -6.73 -9.91 5.01
CA ILE A 24 -6.71 -9.14 6.26
C ILE A 24 -6.94 -10.13 7.39
N VAL A 25 -5.89 -10.43 8.13
CA VAL A 25 -6.02 -11.15 9.41
C VAL A 25 -6.46 -10.14 10.46
N GLU A 26 -7.48 -10.50 11.23
CA GLU A 26 -7.96 -9.71 12.36
C GLU A 26 -6.81 -9.50 13.35
N LEU A 27 -6.56 -8.25 13.74
CA LEU A 27 -5.52 -7.92 14.71
C LEU A 27 -6.05 -8.19 16.11
N SER A 28 -5.22 -8.78 16.96
CA SER A 28 -5.46 -8.76 18.39
C SER A 28 -4.78 -7.52 19.01
N LEU A 29 -5.08 -7.26 20.28
CA LEU A 29 -4.42 -6.19 21.03
C LEU A 29 -2.91 -6.41 21.19
N GLU A 30 -2.43 -7.65 21.09
CA GLU A 30 -1.00 -7.96 21.20
C GLU A 30 -0.22 -7.57 19.94
N ASP A 31 -0.90 -7.50 18.78
CA ASP A 31 -0.31 -7.13 17.49
C ASP A 31 -0.11 -5.61 17.30
N ILE A 32 -0.75 -4.78 18.12
CA ILE A 32 -0.75 -3.31 18.00
C ILE A 32 0.11 -2.61 19.06
N VAL A 33 0.88 -3.37 19.83
CA VAL A 33 1.83 -2.80 20.81
C VAL A 33 3.02 -2.19 20.06
N PRO A 34 3.49 -0.98 20.43
CA PRO A 34 4.67 -0.39 19.83
C PRO A 34 5.88 -1.31 19.92
N ASP A 35 6.44 -1.67 18.77
CA ASP A 35 7.58 -2.55 18.66
C ASP A 35 8.79 -1.78 18.13
N ALA A 36 9.77 -1.57 19.01
CA ALA A 36 11.01 -0.86 18.68
C ALA A 36 11.83 -1.56 17.58
N ARG A 37 11.61 -2.86 17.36
CA ARG A 37 12.28 -3.64 16.32
C ARG A 37 11.49 -3.73 15.02
N ALA A 38 10.34 -3.07 14.91
CA ALA A 38 9.48 -3.14 13.71
C ALA A 38 10.20 -2.74 12.41
N LEU A 39 11.25 -1.92 12.49
CA LEU A 39 12.04 -1.48 11.35
C LEU A 39 13.32 -2.31 11.13
N GLU A 40 13.62 -3.26 12.01
CA GLU A 40 14.82 -4.09 11.91
C GLU A 40 14.68 -5.12 10.77
N PRO A 41 15.72 -5.30 9.95
CA PRO A 41 15.71 -6.30 8.88
C PRO A 41 15.42 -7.71 9.43
N GLY A 42 14.48 -8.41 8.79
CA GLY A 42 14.12 -9.78 9.17
C GLY A 42 13.16 -9.90 10.36
N HIS A 43 12.86 -8.80 11.07
CA HIS A 43 11.88 -8.81 12.15
C HIS A 43 10.45 -8.76 11.57
N ASP A 44 9.60 -9.71 11.95
CA ASP A 44 8.19 -9.73 11.56
C ASP A 44 7.31 -9.47 12.78
N ALA A 45 6.74 -8.27 12.84
CA ALA A 45 5.81 -7.87 13.89
C ALA A 45 4.35 -8.30 13.60
N GLY A 46 4.10 -9.17 12.62
CA GLY A 46 2.75 -9.60 12.24
C GLY A 46 1.89 -8.51 11.58
N THR A 47 2.43 -7.31 11.38
CA THR A 47 1.74 -6.16 10.79
C THR A 47 1.96 -6.02 9.27
N ARG A 48 2.74 -6.93 8.67
CA ARG A 48 3.03 -6.94 7.23
C ARG A 48 1.78 -7.22 6.39
N GLY A 49 1.81 -6.85 5.11
CA GLY A 49 0.73 -7.16 4.16
C GLY A 49 -0.48 -6.22 4.20
N ARG A 50 -0.47 -5.19 5.06
CA ARG A 50 -1.59 -4.24 5.21
C ARG A 50 -1.51 -3.03 4.27
N GLY A 51 -0.37 -2.79 3.63
CA GLY A 51 -0.15 -1.61 2.79
C GLY A 51 -1.19 -1.46 1.65
N LEU A 52 -1.40 -2.52 0.86
CA LEU A 52 -2.36 -2.48 -0.25
C LEU A 52 -3.82 -2.32 0.22
N PRO A 53 -4.31 -3.08 1.23
CA PRO A 53 -5.62 -2.82 1.83
C PRO A 53 -5.83 -1.37 2.28
N ILE A 54 -4.83 -0.74 2.92
CA ILE A 54 -4.92 0.66 3.37
C ILE A 54 -5.06 1.59 2.16
N VAL A 55 -4.26 1.39 1.10
CA VAL A 55 -4.35 2.19 -0.13
C VAL A 55 -5.73 2.04 -0.77
N GLN A 56 -6.25 0.81 -0.88
CA GLN A 56 -7.58 0.55 -1.46
C GLN A 56 -8.72 1.18 -0.65
N ALA A 57 -8.59 1.24 0.68
CA ALA A 57 -9.60 1.84 1.54
C ALA A 57 -9.61 3.38 1.48
N LEU A 58 -8.46 4.02 1.24
CA LEU A 58 -8.31 5.48 1.29
C LEU A 58 -8.33 6.14 -0.10
N ALA A 59 -7.96 5.43 -1.15
CA ALA A 59 -7.93 5.98 -2.49
C ALA A 59 -9.33 6.02 -3.12
N ALA A 60 -9.60 7.08 -3.87
CA ALA A 60 -10.74 7.12 -4.78
C ALA A 60 -10.56 6.13 -5.94
N GLU A 61 -9.31 5.91 -6.35
CA GLU A 61 -8.92 4.96 -7.40
C GLU A 61 -7.46 4.55 -7.20
N CYS A 62 -7.10 3.31 -7.50
CA CYS A 62 -5.69 2.88 -7.50
C CYS A 62 -5.45 1.84 -8.58
N GLY A 63 -4.23 1.74 -9.08
CA GLY A 63 -3.90 0.80 -10.12
C GLY A 63 -2.41 0.65 -10.41
N VAL A 64 -2.14 -0.10 -11.46
CA VAL A 64 -0.80 -0.39 -11.94
C VAL A 64 -0.74 -0.18 -13.46
N THR A 65 0.24 0.57 -13.92
CA THR A 65 0.54 0.74 -15.34
C THR A 65 1.93 0.17 -15.62
N ARG A 66 2.02 -0.89 -16.45
CA ARG A 66 3.30 -1.51 -16.80
C ARG A 66 4.16 -0.57 -17.65
N THR A 67 5.46 -0.64 -17.48
CA THR A 67 6.45 0.01 -18.36
C THR A 67 7.22 -1.05 -19.12
N GLU A 68 7.37 -0.87 -20.44
CA GLU A 68 8.24 -1.73 -21.24
C GLU A 68 9.72 -1.30 -21.10
N PRO A 69 10.69 -2.23 -21.16
CA PRO A 69 10.50 -3.68 -21.22
C PRO A 69 10.17 -4.31 -19.86
N HIS A 70 10.51 -3.62 -18.77
CA HIS A 70 10.28 -4.07 -17.39
C HIS A 70 9.84 -2.93 -16.48
N GLY A 71 9.18 -3.31 -15.41
CA GLY A 71 8.75 -2.41 -14.35
C GLY A 71 7.32 -1.91 -14.52
N LYS A 72 6.94 -1.04 -13.59
CA LYS A 72 5.57 -0.56 -13.48
C LYS A 72 5.51 0.74 -12.67
N TRP A 73 4.49 1.54 -12.96
CA TRP A 73 3.98 2.56 -12.05
C TRP A 73 2.87 1.97 -11.19
N VAL A 74 3.01 2.05 -9.87
CA VAL A 74 1.91 1.82 -8.93
C VAL A 74 1.36 3.18 -8.52
N TRP A 75 0.06 3.39 -8.64
CA TRP A 75 -0.55 4.71 -8.44
C TRP A 75 -1.84 4.67 -7.64
N ALA A 76 -2.15 5.79 -6.98
CA ALA A 76 -3.39 6.03 -6.25
C ALA A 76 -3.85 7.48 -6.44
N ARG A 77 -5.16 7.66 -6.65
CA ARG A 77 -5.85 8.94 -6.66
C ARG A 77 -6.52 9.14 -5.31
N VAL A 78 -6.16 10.19 -4.59
CA VAL A 78 -6.65 10.48 -3.24
C VAL A 78 -7.43 11.80 -3.27
N ALA A 79 -8.64 11.79 -2.69
CA ALA A 79 -9.46 12.98 -2.51
C ALA A 79 -9.13 13.68 -1.18
N PHE A 80 -9.20 15.01 -1.15
CA PHE A 80 -8.96 15.83 0.05
C PHE A 80 -9.89 17.06 0.10
#